data_AF-T0QQL0-F1
#
_entry.id   AF-T0QQL0-F1
#
_cell.length_a   1.000
_cell.length_b   1.000
_cell.length_c   1.000
_cell.angle_alpha   90.00
_cell.angle_beta   90.00
_cell.angle_gamma   90.00
#
_symmetry.space_group_name_H-M   'P 1'
#
loop_
_entity.id
_entity.type
_entity.pdbx_description
1 polymer ?
#
loop_
_entity_poly.entity_id
_entity_poly.type
_entity_poly.pdbx_seq_one_letter_code
_entity_poly.pdbx_strand_id
1 'polypeptide(L)'
;MELQARLDEKECKANEIHESFMEFKREVARSAENTRTGKPIPKRIIAQFEVAEVKKDQEVEKVRLKNINLRTHLRKLEAQLHAKEQLAEGLHLIDFEQLKIENQTLNEKIEERNEELHKLRKKTTTTVQVLTHIKEKLQFVLVENQALKHDLSELDEELTESRDVLTKHKKDRDALRHTQAKMKHQQGFANSHLLMADYEKRKVDIEDYQGRLEQLKQRLAYLNKKKAS
;
A
#
# COMPACT_ATOMS: atom_id res chain seq x y z
N MET A 1 62.87 6.49 -60.98
CA MET A 1 63.34 6.85 -62.34
C MET A 1 63.57 5.62 -63.20
N GLU A 2 64.24 4.58 -62.70
CA GLU A 2 64.52 3.34 -63.48
C GLU A 2 63.28 2.57 -63.95
N LEU A 3 62.25 2.45 -63.10
CA LEU A 3 60.98 1.79 -63.46
C LEU A 3 60.20 2.54 -64.55
N GLN A 4 60.26 3.87 -64.53
CA GLN A 4 59.59 4.70 -65.54
C GLN A 4 60.31 4.57 -66.89
N ALA A 5 61.64 4.68 -66.90
CA ALA A 5 62.43 4.50 -68.11
C ALA A 5 62.22 3.12 -68.76
N ARG A 6 62.09 2.06 -67.94
CA ARG A 6 61.78 0.71 -68.42
C ARG A 6 60.37 0.57 -68.96
N LEU A 7 59.39 1.29 -68.41
CA LEU A 7 58.03 1.34 -68.93
C LEU A 7 58.04 2.01 -70.31
N ASP A 8 58.65 3.20 -70.39
CA ASP A 8 58.73 3.99 -71.62
C ASP A 8 59.44 3.22 -72.75
N GLU A 9 60.51 2.49 -72.44
CA GLU A 9 61.21 1.63 -73.42
C GLU A 9 60.30 0.50 -73.93
N LYS A 10 59.49 -0.10 -73.06
CA LYS A 10 58.56 -1.17 -73.43
C LYS A 10 57.38 -0.64 -74.24
N GLU A 11 56.87 0.53 -73.91
CA GLU A 11 55.84 1.21 -74.68
C GLU A 11 56.34 1.56 -76.09
N CYS A 12 57.57 2.10 -76.19
CA CYS A 12 58.18 2.39 -77.49
C CYS A 12 58.28 1.14 -78.36
N LYS A 13 58.85 0.04 -77.83
CA LYS A 13 58.93 -1.24 -78.56
C LYS A 13 57.56 -1.81 -78.93
N ALA A 14 56.56 -1.67 -78.06
CA ALA A 14 55.21 -2.13 -78.34
C ALA A 14 54.58 -1.34 -79.50
N ASN A 15 54.79 -0.02 -79.53
CA ASN A 15 54.33 0.83 -80.62
C ASN A 15 55.02 0.49 -81.94
N GLU A 16 56.35 0.29 -81.95
CA GLU A 16 57.09 -0.13 -83.15
C GLU A 16 56.58 -1.48 -83.71
N ILE A 17 56.35 -2.46 -82.83
CA ILE A 17 55.78 -3.77 -83.21
C ILE A 17 54.34 -3.60 -83.72
N HIS A 18 53.55 -2.72 -83.12
CA HIS A 18 52.18 -2.47 -83.55
C HIS A 18 52.13 -1.82 -84.94
N GLU A 19 52.97 -0.80 -85.17
CA GLU A 19 53.06 -0.11 -86.46
C GLU A 19 53.50 -1.07 -87.56
N SER A 20 54.58 -1.83 -87.34
CA SER A 20 55.05 -2.85 -88.29
C SER A 20 54.00 -3.93 -88.58
N PHE A 21 53.23 -4.35 -87.57
CA PHE A 21 52.12 -5.28 -87.76
C PHE A 21 50.98 -4.68 -88.60
N MET A 22 50.62 -3.42 -88.37
CA MET A 22 49.59 -2.72 -89.14
C MET A 22 50.00 -2.52 -90.60
N GLU A 23 51.27 -2.22 -90.86
CA GLU A 23 51.82 -2.15 -92.22
C GLU A 23 51.77 -3.52 -92.91
N PHE A 24 52.24 -4.57 -92.24
CA PHE A 24 52.18 -5.94 -92.76
C PHE A 24 50.73 -6.36 -93.08
N LYS A 25 49.79 -6.07 -92.17
CA LYS A 25 48.37 -6.37 -92.37
C LYS A 25 47.79 -5.61 -93.57
N ARG A 26 48.17 -4.35 -93.76
CA ARG A 26 47.78 -3.53 -94.91
C ARG A 26 48.35 -4.07 -96.22
N GLU A 27 49.60 -4.54 -96.22
CA GLU A 27 50.21 -5.17 -97.39
C GLU A 27 49.50 -6.47 -97.79
N VAL A 28 49.22 -7.34 -96.81
CA VAL A 28 48.45 -8.57 -97.02
C VAL A 28 47.04 -8.27 -97.52
N ALA A 29 46.38 -7.24 -97.00
CA ALA A 29 45.05 -6.85 -97.48
C ALA A 29 45.06 -6.32 -98.92
N ARG A 30 46.16 -5.71 -99.37
CA ARG A 30 46.33 -5.22 -100.76
C ARG A 30 46.59 -6.35 -101.75
N SER A 31 47.28 -7.41 -101.33
CA SER A 31 47.52 -8.60 -102.15
C SER A 31 46.35 -9.59 -102.13
N ALA A 32 45.38 -9.39 -101.25
CA ALA A 32 44.18 -10.22 -101.18
C ALA A 32 43.19 -9.94 -102.33
N GLU A 33 42.56 -11.02 -102.82
CA GLU A 33 41.52 -10.97 -103.85
C GLU A 33 40.15 -11.28 -103.25
N ASN A 34 39.12 -10.69 -103.83
CA ASN A 34 37.75 -10.91 -103.40
C ASN A 34 37.27 -12.29 -103.86
N THR A 35 36.96 -13.18 -102.91
CA THR A 35 36.54 -14.57 -103.14
C THR A 35 35.36 -14.71 -104.11
N ARG A 36 34.50 -13.70 -104.24
CA ARG A 36 33.31 -13.72 -105.12
C ARG A 36 33.56 -13.16 -106.53
N THR A 37 34.60 -12.34 -106.72
CA THR A 37 34.85 -11.65 -108.00
C THR A 37 36.24 -11.89 -108.58
N GLY A 38 37.16 -12.50 -107.83
CA GLY A 38 38.55 -12.72 -108.22
C GLY A 38 39.36 -11.44 -108.43
N LYS A 39 38.81 -10.27 -108.07
CA LYS A 39 39.46 -8.97 -108.26
C LYS A 39 40.16 -8.52 -106.98
N PRO A 40 41.29 -7.80 -107.07
CA PRO A 40 41.98 -7.25 -105.91
C PRO A 40 41.06 -6.29 -105.14
N ILE A 41 41.18 -6.28 -103.81
CA ILE A 41 40.35 -5.43 -102.95
C ILE A 41 40.71 -3.96 -103.20
N PRO A 42 39.72 -3.08 -103.50
CA PRO A 42 39.98 -1.66 -103.67
C PRO A 42 40.58 -1.02 -102.41
N LYS A 43 41.61 -0.17 -102.58
CA LYS A 43 42.27 0.57 -101.48
C LYS A 43 41.29 1.33 -100.58
N ARG A 44 40.20 1.85 -101.15
CA ARG A 44 39.13 2.54 -100.41
C ARG A 44 38.42 1.64 -99.40
N ILE A 45 38.19 0.37 -99.74
CA ILE A 45 37.52 -0.60 -98.87
C ILE A 45 38.46 -1.04 -97.75
N ILE A 46 39.75 -1.25 -98.06
CA ILE A 46 40.78 -1.55 -97.05
C ILE A 46 40.85 -0.41 -96.01
N ALA A 47 40.90 0.85 -96.46
CA ALA A 47 40.90 2.00 -95.56
C ALA A 47 39.63 2.09 -94.70
N GLN A 48 38.46 1.71 -95.23
CA GLN A 48 37.23 1.64 -94.45
C GLN A 48 37.29 0.56 -93.35
N PHE A 49 37.88 -0.61 -93.65
CA PHE A 49 38.10 -1.66 -92.66
C PHE A 49 39.09 -1.24 -91.58
N GLU A 50 40.21 -0.60 -91.95
CA GLU A 50 41.18 -0.06 -90.98
C GLU A 50 40.51 0.92 -90.01
N VAL A 51 39.70 1.86 -90.52
CA VAL A 51 38.96 2.82 -89.68
C VAL A 51 37.93 2.12 -88.78
N ALA A 52 37.21 1.13 -89.31
CA ALA A 52 36.21 0.38 -88.54
C ALA A 52 36.86 -0.46 -87.43
N GLU A 53 38.01 -1.07 -87.72
CA GLU A 53 38.79 -1.85 -86.76
C GLU A 53 39.33 -0.96 -85.64
N VAL A 54 39.99 0.15 -85.95
CA VAL A 54 40.48 1.11 -84.95
C VAL A 54 39.34 1.60 -84.06
N LYS A 55 38.18 1.93 -84.64
CA LYS A 55 37.00 2.31 -83.86
C LYS A 55 36.57 1.18 -82.92
N LYS A 56 36.63 -0.07 -83.37
CA LYS A 56 36.19 -1.21 -82.58
C LYS A 56 37.18 -1.54 -81.46
N ASP A 57 38.47 -1.41 -81.72
CA ASP A 57 39.52 -1.55 -80.70
C ASP A 57 39.36 -0.51 -79.59
N GLN A 58 39.08 0.76 -79.94
CA GLN A 58 38.78 1.81 -78.95
C GLN A 58 37.54 1.49 -78.10
N GLU A 59 36.50 0.90 -78.70
CA GLU A 59 35.31 0.47 -77.96
C GLU A 59 35.63 -0.69 -77.00
N VAL A 60 36.40 -1.68 -77.46
CA VAL A 60 36.83 -2.82 -76.64
C VAL A 60 37.69 -2.36 -75.47
N GLU A 61 38.62 -1.44 -75.69
CA GLU A 61 39.47 -0.87 -74.65
C GLU A 61 38.64 -0.17 -73.56
N LYS A 62 37.68 0.68 -73.95
CA LYS A 62 36.76 1.35 -73.02
C LYS A 62 35.97 0.36 -72.17
N VAL A 63 35.43 -0.69 -72.78
CA VAL A 63 34.67 -1.72 -72.07
C VAL A 63 35.59 -2.52 -71.13
N ARG A 64 36.81 -2.83 -71.56
CA ARG A 64 37.80 -3.55 -70.74
C ARG A 64 38.18 -2.75 -69.50
N LEU A 65 38.46 -1.45 -69.65
CA LEU A 65 38.74 -0.56 -68.52
C LEU A 65 37.55 -0.48 -67.56
N LYS A 66 36.33 -0.33 -68.09
CA LYS A 66 35.11 -0.36 -67.26
C LYS A 66 34.96 -1.68 -66.50
N ASN A 67 35.25 -2.81 -67.14
CA ASN A 67 35.17 -4.13 -66.50
C ASN A 67 36.19 -4.28 -65.37
N ILE A 68 37.44 -3.85 -65.58
CA ILE A 68 38.48 -3.86 -64.54
C ILE A 68 38.06 -3.01 -63.34
N ASN A 69 37.54 -1.81 -63.59
CA ASN A 69 37.05 -0.91 -62.55
C ASN A 69 35.89 -1.53 -61.76
N LEU A 70 34.89 -2.10 -62.46
CA LEU A 70 33.74 -2.75 -61.82
C LEU A 70 34.15 -3.98 -61.01
N ARG A 71 35.05 -4.83 -61.53
CA ARG A 71 35.58 -5.98 -60.78
C ARG A 71 36.31 -5.55 -59.52
N THR A 72 37.10 -4.48 -59.61
CA THR A 72 37.84 -3.93 -58.47
C THR A 72 36.87 -3.35 -57.43
N HIS A 73 35.82 -2.65 -57.89
CA HIS A 73 34.80 -2.11 -57.01
C HIS A 73 33.98 -3.20 -56.32
N LEU A 74 33.61 -4.25 -57.06
CA LEU A 74 32.91 -5.42 -56.52
C LEU A 74 33.73 -6.09 -55.42
N ARG A 75 35.02 -6.37 -55.67
CA ARG A 75 35.91 -6.94 -54.64
C ARG A 75 36.02 -6.07 -53.40
N LYS A 76 36.04 -4.74 -53.56
CA LYS A 76 36.05 -3.80 -52.42
C LYS A 76 34.75 -3.88 -51.62
N LEU A 77 33.61 -3.94 -52.29
CA LEU A 77 32.30 -4.06 -51.64
C LEU A 77 32.14 -5.40 -50.92
N GLU A 78 32.56 -6.50 -51.54
CA GLU A 78 32.56 -7.83 -50.92
C GLU A 78 33.44 -7.86 -49.67
N ALA A 79 34.64 -7.30 -49.73
CA ALA A 79 35.52 -7.21 -48.56
C ALA A 79 34.93 -6.34 -47.43
N GLN A 80 34.27 -5.24 -47.78
CA GLN A 80 33.56 -4.40 -46.80
C GLN A 80 32.36 -5.11 -46.17
N LEU A 81 31.61 -5.87 -46.96
CA LEU A 81 30.48 -6.65 -46.48
C LEU A 81 30.96 -7.73 -45.50
N HIS A 82 31.96 -8.51 -45.90
CA HIS A 82 32.54 -9.56 -45.08
C HIS A 82 33.12 -9.01 -43.76
N ALA A 83 33.79 -7.84 -43.79
CA ALA A 83 34.27 -7.20 -42.57
C ALA A 83 33.14 -6.78 -41.61
N LYS A 84 31.99 -6.36 -42.15
CA LYS A 84 30.79 -6.06 -41.34
C LYS A 84 30.12 -7.32 -40.80
N GLU A 85 30.07 -8.39 -41.59
CA GLU A 85 29.52 -9.69 -41.19
C GLU A 85 30.36 -10.33 -40.07
N GLN A 86 31.69 -10.32 -40.18
CA GLN A 86 32.59 -10.83 -39.14
C GLN A 86 32.46 -10.07 -37.80
N LEU A 87 32.16 -8.78 -37.84
CA LEU A 87 31.88 -8.01 -36.62
C LEU A 87 30.55 -8.45 -35.98
N ALA A 88 29.61 -8.95 -36.79
CA ALA A 88 28.25 -9.28 -36.38
C ALA A 88 28.03 -10.75 -36.00
N GLU A 89 28.86 -11.68 -36.47
CA GLU A 89 28.56 -13.12 -36.44
C GLU A 89 28.64 -13.78 -35.04
N GLY A 90 29.13 -13.07 -34.01
CA GLY A 90 29.23 -13.64 -32.65
C GLY A 90 28.90 -12.66 -31.52
N LEU A 91 29.50 -11.48 -31.53
CA LEU A 91 29.32 -10.50 -30.44
C LEU A 91 27.88 -9.99 -30.38
N HIS A 92 27.33 -9.55 -31.52
CA HIS A 92 25.98 -9.01 -31.57
C HIS A 92 24.89 -10.04 -31.27
N LEU A 93 25.10 -11.31 -31.64
CA LEU A 93 24.15 -12.38 -31.31
C LEU A 93 24.15 -12.68 -29.81
N ILE A 94 25.34 -12.80 -29.20
CA ILE A 94 25.47 -13.03 -27.75
C ILE A 94 24.89 -11.84 -26.97
N ASP A 95 25.22 -10.61 -27.35
CA ASP A 95 24.69 -9.39 -26.71
C ASP A 95 23.15 -9.34 -26.83
N PHE A 96 22.62 -9.70 -27.99
CA PHE A 96 21.17 -9.76 -28.23
C PHE A 96 20.49 -10.85 -27.39
N GLU A 97 21.08 -12.04 -27.32
CA GLU A 97 20.60 -13.12 -26.46
C GLU A 97 20.68 -12.75 -24.97
N GLN A 98 21.74 -12.08 -24.54
CA GLN A 98 21.87 -11.57 -23.18
C GLN A 98 20.77 -10.56 -22.86
N LEU A 99 20.54 -9.57 -23.74
CA LEU A 99 19.44 -8.60 -23.58
C LEU A 99 18.08 -9.30 -23.49
N LYS A 100 17.88 -10.39 -24.24
CA LYS A 100 16.66 -11.19 -24.19
C LYS A 100 16.49 -11.88 -22.84
N ILE A 101 17.56 -12.49 -22.30
CA ILE A 101 17.57 -13.13 -20.97
C ILE A 101 17.30 -12.10 -19.87
N GLU A 102 17.96 -10.93 -19.94
CA GLU A 102 17.78 -9.84 -18.99
C GLU A 102 16.35 -9.31 -19.01
N ASN A 103 15.78 -9.07 -20.21
CA ASN A 103 14.40 -8.61 -20.35
C ASN A 103 13.41 -9.63 -19.78
N GLN A 104 13.60 -10.91 -20.06
CA GLN A 104 12.78 -11.98 -19.50
C GLN A 104 12.87 -12.01 -17.96
N THR A 105 14.08 -11.95 -17.41
CA THR A 105 14.29 -11.96 -15.95
C THR A 105 13.67 -10.74 -15.27
N LEU A 106 13.72 -9.57 -15.90
CA LEU A 106 13.07 -8.35 -15.40
C LEU A 106 11.55 -8.47 -15.46
N ASN A 107 10.98 -9.04 -16.51
CA ASN A 107 9.54 -9.28 -16.60
C ASN A 107 9.05 -10.26 -15.54
N GLU A 108 9.78 -11.35 -15.30
CA GLU A 108 9.46 -12.30 -14.21
C GLU A 108 9.43 -11.60 -12.84
N LYS A 109 10.41 -10.74 -12.56
CA LYS A 109 10.42 -9.92 -11.33
C LYS A 109 9.23 -8.96 -11.27
N ILE A 110 8.87 -8.32 -12.38
CA ILE A 110 7.70 -7.43 -12.42
C ILE A 110 6.42 -8.20 -12.11
N GLU A 111 6.25 -9.41 -12.67
CA GLU A 111 5.12 -10.28 -12.40
C GLU A 111 5.06 -10.69 -10.92
N GLU A 112 6.16 -11.13 -10.33
CA GLU A 112 6.24 -11.48 -8.91
C GLU A 112 5.84 -10.29 -8.01
N ARG A 113 6.39 -9.09 -8.29
CA ARG A 113 6.05 -7.87 -7.54
C ARG A 113 4.59 -7.49 -7.71
N ASN A 114 4.01 -7.67 -8.90
CA ASN A 114 2.59 -7.40 -9.16
C ASN A 114 1.69 -8.37 -8.37
N GLU A 115 2.05 -9.65 -8.29
CA GLU A 115 1.32 -10.62 -7.47
C GLU A 115 1.38 -10.28 -5.98
N GLU A 116 2.55 -9.92 -5.46
CA GLU A 116 2.71 -9.46 -4.08
C GLU A 116 1.85 -8.22 -3.78
N LEU A 117 1.87 -7.24 -4.69
CA LEU A 117 1.08 -6.03 -4.58
C LEU A 117 -0.42 -6.37 -4.56
N HIS A 118 -0.86 -7.31 -5.38
CA HIS A 118 -2.24 -7.78 -5.39
C HIS A 118 -2.62 -8.50 -4.07
N LYS A 119 -1.72 -9.34 -3.52
CA LYS A 119 -1.90 -9.97 -2.20
C LYS A 119 -2.01 -8.93 -1.08
N LEU A 120 -1.17 -7.90 -1.09
CA LEU A 120 -1.20 -6.81 -0.12
C LEU A 120 -2.50 -6.01 -0.21
N ARG A 121 -2.94 -5.64 -1.42
CA ARG A 121 -4.23 -4.94 -1.62
C ARG A 121 -5.40 -5.73 -1.05
N LYS A 122 -5.46 -7.05 -1.28
CA LYS A 122 -6.49 -7.93 -0.68
C LYS A 122 -6.45 -7.89 0.85
N LYS A 123 -5.25 -8.05 1.44
CA LYS A 123 -5.07 -7.96 2.90
C LYS A 123 -5.56 -6.61 3.44
N THR A 124 -5.17 -5.50 2.81
CA THR A 124 -5.62 -4.15 3.21
C THR A 124 -7.13 -4.03 3.20
N THR A 125 -7.80 -4.47 2.13
CA THR A 125 -9.26 -4.42 2.04
C THR A 125 -9.92 -5.22 3.18
N THR A 126 -9.44 -6.44 3.45
CA THR A 126 -9.96 -7.26 4.55
C THR A 126 -9.71 -6.60 5.91
N THR A 127 -8.52 -6.05 6.14
CA THR A 127 -8.20 -5.33 7.39
C THR A 127 -9.10 -4.13 7.60
N VAL A 128 -9.38 -3.34 6.55
CA VAL A 128 -10.29 -2.20 6.62
C VAL A 128 -11.71 -2.66 6.97
N GLN A 129 -12.21 -3.73 6.35
CA GLN A 129 -13.53 -4.28 6.69
C GLN A 129 -13.62 -4.73 8.15
N VAL A 130 -12.63 -5.47 8.64
CA VAL A 130 -12.58 -5.90 10.05
C VAL A 130 -12.51 -4.71 10.99
N LEU A 131 -11.70 -3.70 10.67
CA LEU A 131 -11.57 -2.48 11.46
C LEU A 131 -12.89 -1.71 11.52
N THR A 132 -13.62 -1.61 10.41
CA THR A 132 -14.96 -1.01 10.37
C THR A 132 -15.92 -1.74 11.29
N HIS A 133 -16.00 -3.07 11.20
CA HIS A 133 -16.87 -3.86 12.09
C HIS A 133 -16.51 -3.70 13.58
N ILE A 134 -15.22 -3.66 13.92
CA ILE A 134 -14.77 -3.43 15.30
C ILE A 134 -15.18 -2.04 15.77
N LYS A 135 -15.02 -1.01 14.92
CA LYS A 135 -15.40 0.37 15.23
C LYS A 135 -16.90 0.50 15.48
N GLU A 136 -17.73 -0.14 14.66
CA GLU A 136 -19.19 -0.19 14.84
C GLU A 136 -19.58 -0.86 16.16
N LYS A 137 -19.01 -2.02 16.46
CA LYS A 137 -19.26 -2.73 17.74
C LYS A 137 -18.81 -1.90 18.94
N LEU A 138 -17.64 -1.27 18.86
CA LEU A 138 -17.15 -0.40 19.92
C LEU A 138 -18.12 0.77 20.16
N GLN A 139 -18.58 1.42 19.09
CA GLN A 139 -19.53 2.52 19.19
C GLN A 139 -20.84 2.07 19.85
N PHE A 140 -21.36 0.90 19.48
CA PHE A 140 -22.56 0.32 20.10
C PHE A 140 -22.37 0.12 21.61
N VAL A 141 -21.28 -0.55 22.01
CA VAL A 141 -20.98 -0.81 23.43
C VAL A 141 -20.75 0.48 24.21
N LEU A 142 -20.14 1.50 23.60
CA LEU A 142 -19.95 2.81 24.25
C LEU A 142 -21.28 3.50 24.55
N VAL A 143 -22.22 3.46 23.61
CA VAL A 143 -23.57 4.02 23.80
C VAL A 143 -24.32 3.26 24.89
N GLU A 144 -24.28 1.92 24.87
CA GLU A 144 -24.88 1.08 25.92
C GLU A 144 -24.26 1.36 27.29
N ASN A 145 -22.94 1.51 27.37
CA ASN A 145 -22.25 1.85 28.61
C ASN A 145 -22.65 3.24 29.14
N GLN A 146 -22.88 4.22 28.25
CA GLN A 146 -23.36 5.53 28.64
C GLN A 146 -24.80 5.46 29.19
N ALA A 147 -25.68 4.69 28.56
CA ALA A 147 -27.03 4.46 29.06
C ALA A 147 -27.02 3.80 30.44
N LEU A 148 -26.26 2.70 30.62
CA LEU A 148 -26.14 2.03 31.92
C LEU A 148 -25.54 2.92 33.01
N LYS A 149 -24.61 3.82 32.67
CA LYS A 149 -24.09 4.81 33.62
C LYS A 149 -25.14 5.82 34.05
N HIS A 150 -26.03 6.21 33.14
CA HIS A 150 -27.15 7.08 33.46
C HIS A 150 -28.13 6.36 34.40
N ASP A 151 -28.56 5.15 34.06
CA ASP A 151 -29.46 4.34 34.88
C ASP A 151 -28.88 4.09 36.29
N LEU A 152 -27.56 3.85 36.38
CA LEU A 152 -26.88 3.67 37.67
C LEU A 152 -26.87 4.96 38.50
N SER A 153 -26.71 6.12 37.86
CA SER A 153 -26.78 7.42 38.54
C SER A 153 -28.18 7.68 39.09
N GLU A 154 -29.23 7.42 38.30
CA GLU A 154 -30.62 7.56 38.75
C GLU A 154 -30.91 6.62 39.93
N LEU A 155 -30.46 5.37 39.86
CA LEU A 155 -30.66 4.41 40.95
C LEU A 155 -29.90 4.80 42.23
N ASP A 156 -28.69 5.38 42.10
CA ASP A 156 -27.93 5.90 43.25
C ASP A 156 -28.63 7.11 43.90
N GLU A 157 -29.27 7.97 43.10
CA GLU A 157 -30.10 9.07 43.59
C GLU A 157 -31.32 8.54 44.36
N GLU A 158 -32.10 7.62 43.75
CA GLU A 158 -33.25 6.98 44.41
C GLU A 158 -32.85 6.25 45.72
N LEU A 159 -31.71 5.57 45.71
CA LEU A 159 -31.18 4.89 46.89
C LEU A 159 -30.84 5.89 48.00
N THR A 160 -30.30 7.05 47.64
CA THR A 160 -29.96 8.12 48.58
C THR A 160 -31.23 8.72 49.20
N GLU A 161 -32.25 9.00 48.39
CA GLU A 161 -33.56 9.47 48.88
C GLU A 161 -34.21 8.45 49.83
N SER A 162 -34.19 7.16 49.46
CA SER A 162 -34.73 6.08 50.30
C SER A 162 -33.98 5.96 51.64
N ARG A 163 -32.65 6.14 51.64
CA ARG A 163 -31.84 6.18 52.87
C ARG A 163 -32.19 7.37 53.77
N ASP A 164 -32.47 8.54 53.19
CA ASP A 164 -32.88 9.72 53.94
C ASP A 164 -34.27 9.54 54.57
N VAL A 165 -35.22 8.98 53.82
CA VAL A 165 -36.56 8.63 54.31
C VAL A 165 -36.47 7.62 55.47
N LEU A 166 -35.68 6.56 55.29
CA LEU A 166 -35.46 5.56 56.35
C LEU A 166 -34.84 6.19 57.61
N THR A 167 -33.90 7.12 57.43
CA THR A 167 -33.26 7.84 58.54
C THR A 167 -34.27 8.70 59.29
N LYS A 168 -35.16 9.40 58.57
CA LYS A 168 -36.25 10.18 59.17
C LYS A 168 -37.19 9.29 59.98
N HIS A 169 -37.66 8.18 59.41
CA HIS A 169 -38.52 7.23 60.12
C HIS A 169 -37.85 6.61 61.36
N LYS A 170 -36.54 6.33 61.31
CA LYS A 170 -35.77 5.87 62.49
C LYS A 170 -35.77 6.93 63.59
N LYS A 171 -35.52 8.20 63.25
CA LYS A 171 -35.56 9.32 64.22
C LYS A 171 -36.94 9.46 64.84
N ASP A 172 -38.01 9.42 64.04
CA ASP A 172 -39.39 9.51 64.53
C ASP A 172 -39.73 8.36 65.48
N ARG A 173 -39.37 7.12 65.11
CA ARG A 173 -39.52 5.94 65.95
C ARG A 173 -38.78 6.10 67.28
N ASP A 174 -37.55 6.59 67.26
CA ASP A 174 -36.73 6.73 68.45
C ASP A 174 -37.26 7.86 69.37
N ALA A 175 -37.78 8.94 68.80
CA ALA A 175 -38.49 10.00 69.54
C ALA A 175 -39.78 9.48 70.19
N LEU A 176 -40.58 8.69 69.47
CA LEU A 176 -41.77 8.01 70.01
C LEU A 176 -41.40 7.04 71.14
N ARG A 177 -40.33 6.26 70.99
CA ARG A 177 -39.83 5.39 72.06
C ARG A 177 -39.40 6.18 73.29
N HIS A 178 -38.70 7.30 73.10
CA HIS A 178 -38.26 8.15 74.21
C HIS A 178 -39.46 8.78 74.95
N THR A 179 -40.43 9.32 74.22
CA THR A 179 -41.66 9.87 74.81
C THR A 179 -42.49 8.80 75.50
N GLN A 180 -42.63 7.60 74.90
CA GLN A 180 -43.29 6.45 75.54
C GLN A 180 -42.59 6.04 76.84
N ALA A 181 -41.26 6.00 76.87
CA ALA A 181 -40.49 5.72 78.07
C ALA A 181 -40.69 6.78 79.16
N LYS A 182 -40.71 8.06 78.78
CA LYS A 182 -40.98 9.19 79.70
C LYS A 182 -42.40 9.13 80.27
N MET A 183 -43.40 8.88 79.43
CA MET A 183 -44.80 8.72 79.85
C MET A 183 -44.96 7.51 80.78
N LYS A 184 -44.33 6.37 80.47
CA LYS A 184 -44.31 5.20 81.37
C LYS A 184 -43.67 5.52 82.72
N HIS A 185 -42.58 6.29 82.74
CA HIS A 185 -41.95 6.73 83.98
C HIS A 185 -42.86 7.66 84.80
N GLN A 186 -43.51 8.64 84.15
CA GLN A 186 -44.49 9.53 84.78
C GLN A 186 -45.73 8.79 85.29
N GLN A 187 -46.16 7.74 84.59
CA GLN A 187 -47.25 6.84 84.98
C GLN A 187 -46.81 5.73 85.95
N GLY A 188 -45.57 5.75 86.44
CA GLY A 188 -45.02 4.69 87.30
C GLY A 188 -45.84 4.43 88.57
N PHE A 189 -46.53 5.45 89.08
CA PHE A 189 -47.46 5.33 90.19
C PHE A 189 -48.81 4.71 89.77
N ALA A 190 -49.34 5.12 88.61
CA ALA A 190 -50.67 4.71 88.13
C ALA A 190 -50.72 3.29 87.57
N ASN A 191 -49.60 2.74 87.08
CA ASN A 191 -49.55 1.40 86.48
C ASN A 191 -49.30 0.26 87.49
N SER A 192 -48.96 0.57 88.74
CA SER A 192 -48.79 -0.44 89.78
C SER A 192 -50.06 -0.53 90.62
N HIS A 193 -50.89 -1.53 90.32
CA HIS A 193 -52.15 -1.75 91.03
C HIS A 193 -51.95 -1.96 92.54
N LEU A 194 -50.83 -2.58 92.93
CA LEU A 194 -50.40 -2.74 94.32
C LEU A 194 -50.09 -1.40 95.01
N LEU A 195 -49.43 -0.47 94.33
CA LEU A 195 -49.13 0.86 94.88
C LEU A 195 -50.40 1.72 94.99
N MET A 196 -51.30 1.63 94.01
CA MET A 196 -52.60 2.30 94.06
C MET A 196 -53.45 1.78 95.22
N ALA A 197 -53.52 0.46 95.40
CA ALA A 197 -54.23 -0.15 96.51
C ALA A 197 -53.62 0.19 97.89
N ASP A 198 -52.28 0.22 98.00
CA ASP A 198 -51.60 0.66 99.23
C ASP A 198 -51.84 2.14 99.52
N TYR A 199 -51.89 2.99 98.48
CA TYR A 199 -52.21 4.41 98.62
C TYR A 199 -53.66 4.64 99.06
N GLU A 200 -54.62 3.93 98.45
CA GLU A 200 -56.02 3.96 98.88
C GLU A 200 -56.16 3.49 100.33
N LYS A 201 -55.49 2.40 100.69
CA LYS A 201 -55.48 1.90 102.06
C LYS A 201 -54.88 2.91 103.04
N ARG A 202 -53.73 3.50 102.72
CA ARG A 202 -53.12 4.54 103.55
C ARG A 202 -54.00 5.78 103.69
N LYS A 203 -54.75 6.16 102.66
CA LYS A 203 -55.70 7.26 102.72
C LYS A 203 -56.81 6.96 103.74
N VAL A 204 -57.37 5.75 103.70
CA VAL A 204 -58.36 5.28 104.68
C VAL A 204 -57.77 5.24 106.09
N ASP A 205 -56.54 4.72 106.24
CA ASP A 205 -55.87 4.66 107.54
C ASP A 205 -55.61 6.07 108.12
N ILE A 206 -55.24 7.05 107.28
CA ILE A 206 -55.07 8.45 107.69
C ILE A 206 -56.40 9.05 108.17
N GLU A 207 -57.50 8.81 107.46
CA GLU A 207 -58.83 9.27 107.87
C GLU A 207 -59.25 8.63 109.22
N ASP A 208 -58.99 7.33 109.42
CA ASP A 208 -59.25 6.65 110.70
C ASP A 208 -58.36 7.19 111.84
N TYR A 209 -57.07 7.45 111.57
CA TYR A 209 -56.17 8.06 112.56
C TYR A 209 -56.57 9.50 112.89
N GLN A 210 -57.04 10.29 111.91
CA GLN A 210 -57.57 11.63 112.16
C GLN A 210 -58.83 11.57 113.03
N GLY A 211 -59.75 10.65 112.74
CA GLY A 211 -60.93 10.41 113.57
C GLY A 211 -60.59 9.96 114.99
N ARG A 212 -59.63 9.05 115.15
CA ARG A 212 -59.11 8.64 116.47
C ARG A 212 -58.42 9.78 117.21
N LEU A 213 -57.69 10.64 116.51
CA LEU A 213 -57.06 11.83 117.10
C LEU A 213 -58.12 12.80 117.61
N GLU A 214 -59.22 13.00 116.88
CA GLU A 214 -60.36 13.78 117.32
C GLU A 214 -61.08 13.16 118.53
N GLN A 215 -61.31 11.85 118.51
CA GLN A 215 -61.88 11.14 119.67
C GLN A 215 -60.96 11.22 120.89
N LEU A 216 -59.64 11.11 120.72
CA LEU A 216 -58.68 11.26 121.80
C LEU A 216 -58.62 12.70 122.31
N LYS A 217 -58.69 13.72 121.44
CA LYS A 217 -58.84 15.13 121.83
C LYS A 217 -60.13 15.38 122.61
N GLN A 218 -61.24 14.80 122.17
CA GLN A 218 -62.53 14.88 122.89
C GLN A 218 -62.48 14.15 124.23
N ARG A 219 -61.80 13.00 124.31
CA ARG A 219 -61.58 12.25 125.56
C ARG A 219 -60.65 12.98 126.53
N LEU A 220 -59.63 13.66 126.04
CA LEU A 220 -58.78 14.56 126.82
C LEU A 220 -59.57 15.77 127.33
N ALA A 221 -60.43 16.36 126.51
CA ALA A 221 -61.34 17.43 126.92
C ALA A 221 -62.36 16.95 127.98
N TYR A 222 -62.85 15.72 127.87
CA TYR A 222 -63.73 15.09 128.86
C TYR A 222 -63.00 14.79 130.18
N LEU A 223 -61.78 14.25 130.13
CA LEU A 223 -60.96 13.98 131.31
C LEU A 223 -60.46 15.26 131.99
N ASN A 224 -60.19 16.33 131.24
CA ASN A 224 -59.90 17.65 131.79
C ASN A 224 -61.12 18.29 132.45
N LYS A 225 -62.34 18.08 131.93
CA LYS A 225 -63.59 18.47 132.60
C LYS A 225 -63.85 17.66 133.89
N LYS A 226 -63.42 16.39 133.95
CA LYS A 226 -63.58 15.51 135.12
C LYS A 226 -62.51 15.72 136.22
N LYS A 227 -61.41 16.40 135.92
CA LYS A 227 -60.40 16.86 136.89
C LYS A 227 -60.70 18.23 137.51
N ALA A 228 -61.76 18.89 137.05
CA ALA A 228 -62.19 20.23 137.50
C ALA A 228 -63.53 20.21 138.27
N SER A 229 -63.99 19.03 138.70
CA SER A 229 -65.16 18.82 139.58
C SER A 229 -64.83 17.75 140.61
#